data_AF-A0AAX6DXW2-F1
#
_entry.id   AF-A0AAX6DXW2-F1
#
_cell.length_a   1.000
_cell.length_b   1.000
_cell.length_c   1.000
_cell.angle_alpha   90.00
_cell.angle_beta   90.00
_cell.angle_gamma   90.00
#
_symmetry.space_group_name_H-M   'P 1'
#
loop_
_entity.id
_entity.type
_entity.pdbx_description
1 polymer ?
#
loop_
_entity_poly.entity_id
_entity_poly.type
_entity_poly.pdbx_seq_one_letter_code
_entity_poly.pdbx_strand_id
1 'polypeptide(L)'
;MLEQLGLEPLRVDLLPLILLNHDHMQAYSLMDISLDTFPYAGTTTTCESLYMGVPCVTMAGSVHAHNVGVSLLHNVGLGRLIAKTEEEYIRLALQLASDVSTLSELRMTLRELMVKSLVCDGAKFARGLESAFRNMWQRYCRGDVPSLKHLDSLQLQQPNPERISVMFSDVAKNAAMEELQNPPVNMNGVNVVSLATSNVSNFADLNPPADLGKKS
;
A
#
# COMPACT_ATOMS: atom_id res chain seq x y z
N MET A 1 -7.42 -23.63 -14.79
CA MET A 1 -6.48 -22.49 -14.93
C MET A 1 -5.03 -22.97 -14.88
N LEU A 2 -4.57 -23.66 -13.82
CA LEU A 2 -3.19 -24.19 -13.77
C LEU A 2 -2.96 -25.36 -14.74
N GLU A 3 -3.95 -26.23 -14.95
CA GLU A 3 -3.89 -27.29 -15.97
C GLU A 3 -3.68 -26.74 -17.39
N GLN A 4 -4.24 -25.56 -17.68
CA GLN A 4 -4.06 -24.88 -18.98
C GLN A 4 -2.63 -24.38 -19.16
N LEU A 5 -1.87 -24.25 -18.07
CA LEU A 5 -0.45 -23.91 -18.06
C LEU A 5 0.45 -25.17 -17.98
N GLY A 6 -0.13 -26.38 -18.06
CA GLY A 6 0.60 -27.65 -18.07
C GLY A 6 0.98 -28.19 -16.68
N LEU A 7 0.40 -27.66 -15.60
CA LEU A 7 0.60 -28.19 -14.25
C LEU A 7 -0.45 -29.27 -13.93
N GLU A 8 0.02 -30.48 -13.61
CA GLU A 8 -0.84 -31.55 -13.13
C GLU A 8 -1.48 -31.18 -11.78
N PRO A 9 -2.79 -31.43 -11.58
CA PRO A 9 -3.48 -31.09 -10.32
C PRO A 9 -2.86 -31.74 -9.09
N LEU A 10 -2.29 -32.93 -9.23
CA LEU A 10 -1.65 -33.66 -8.13
C LEU A 10 -0.39 -32.97 -7.59
N ARG A 11 0.13 -31.95 -8.28
CA ARG A 11 1.27 -31.15 -7.83
C ARG A 11 0.88 -29.94 -6.99
N VAL A 12 -0.41 -29.76 -6.73
CA VAL A 12 -0.95 -28.58 -6.02
C VAL A 12 -1.86 -29.04 -4.90
N ASP A 13 -1.38 -28.89 -3.67
CA ASP A 13 -2.18 -29.09 -2.47
C ASP A 13 -2.78 -27.75 -2.00
N LEU A 14 -4.09 -27.73 -1.76
CA LEU A 14 -4.78 -26.60 -1.15
C LEU A 14 -5.09 -26.92 0.31
N LEU A 15 -4.44 -26.21 1.22
CA LEU A 15 -4.71 -26.35 2.64
C LEU A 15 -5.95 -25.51 3.02
N PRO A 16 -6.88 -26.06 3.82
CA PRO A 16 -7.99 -25.28 4.35
C PRO A 16 -7.48 -24.21 5.33
N LEU A 17 -8.33 -23.25 5.65
CA LEU A 17 -8.02 -22.26 6.68
C LEU A 17 -7.76 -22.96 8.03
N ILE A 18 -6.54 -22.79 8.55
CA ILE A 18 -6.14 -23.29 9.87
C ILE A 18 -6.39 -22.18 10.89
N LEU A 19 -7.35 -22.39 11.80
CA LEU A 19 -7.80 -21.34 12.73
C LEU A 19 -6.88 -21.13 13.93
N LEU A 20 -6.13 -22.16 14.32
CA LEU A 20 -5.23 -22.10 15.48
C LEU A 20 -3.83 -21.68 15.02
N ASN A 21 -3.30 -20.62 15.63
CA ASN A 21 -1.99 -20.08 15.28
C ASN A 21 -0.87 -21.13 15.39
N HIS A 22 -0.91 -22.01 16.39
CA HIS A 22 0.08 -23.07 16.54
C HIS A 22 0.09 -24.01 15.32
N ASP A 23 -1.10 -24.45 14.88
CA ASP A 23 -1.23 -25.40 13.78
C ASP A 23 -0.90 -24.73 12.44
N HIS A 24 -1.24 -23.45 12.28
CA HIS A 24 -0.83 -22.64 11.14
C HIS A 24 0.70 -22.53 11.07
N MET A 25 1.35 -22.23 12.18
CA MET A 25 2.82 -22.19 12.25
C MET A 25 3.44 -23.57 11.96
N GLN A 26 2.83 -24.66 12.44
CA GLN A 26 3.30 -26.02 12.16
C GLN A 26 3.20 -26.38 10.67
N ALA A 27 2.24 -25.81 9.92
CA ALA A 27 2.09 -26.07 8.49
C ALA A 27 3.33 -25.68 7.67
N TYR A 28 4.13 -24.70 8.14
CA TYR A 28 5.41 -24.36 7.50
C TYR A 28 6.43 -25.51 7.50
N SER A 29 6.28 -26.51 8.38
CA SER A 29 7.14 -27.71 8.35
C SER A 29 6.93 -28.57 7.10
N LEU A 30 5.80 -28.39 6.40
CA LEU A 30 5.49 -29.05 5.13
C LEU A 30 6.07 -28.31 3.92
N MET A 31 6.70 -27.14 4.14
CA MET A 31 7.20 -26.27 3.09
C MET A 31 8.71 -26.20 3.13
N ASP A 32 9.35 -26.33 1.97
CA ASP A 32 10.80 -26.19 1.81
C ASP A 32 11.22 -24.75 1.51
N ILE A 33 10.46 -24.08 0.64
CA ILE A 33 10.71 -22.72 0.13
C ILE A 33 9.38 -21.98 0.06
N SER A 34 9.36 -20.73 0.51
CA SER A 34 8.23 -19.82 0.37
C SER A 34 8.43 -18.91 -0.84
N LEU A 35 7.43 -18.87 -1.72
CA LEU A 35 7.40 -17.98 -2.87
C LEU A 35 6.53 -16.77 -2.54
N ASP A 36 7.15 -15.60 -2.37
CA ASP A 36 6.44 -14.36 -2.08
C ASP A 36 5.64 -13.89 -3.31
N THR A 37 4.45 -13.36 -3.09
CA THR A 37 3.59 -12.87 -4.17
C THR A 37 3.99 -11.47 -4.62
N PHE A 38 3.70 -11.15 -5.88
CA PHE A 38 3.86 -9.80 -6.44
C PHE A 38 2.65 -9.48 -7.33
N PRO A 39 2.24 -8.20 -7.44
CA PRO A 39 2.88 -6.98 -6.92
C PRO A 39 2.57 -6.66 -5.45
N TYR A 40 1.87 -7.56 -4.74
CA TYR A 40 1.56 -7.40 -3.32
C TYR A 40 2.30 -8.47 -2.50
N ALA A 41 3.35 -8.05 -1.81
CA ALA A 41 4.19 -8.94 -1.03
C ALA A 41 3.54 -9.33 0.31
N GLY A 42 3.88 -10.53 0.78
CA GLY A 42 3.62 -10.95 2.14
C GLY A 42 4.34 -10.06 3.14
N THR A 43 3.72 -9.93 4.32
CA THR A 43 4.33 -9.25 5.47
C THR A 43 4.41 -10.23 6.63
N THR A 44 3.27 -10.54 7.23
CA THR A 44 3.18 -11.48 8.36
C THR A 44 3.55 -12.89 7.92
N THR A 45 2.99 -13.37 6.82
CA THR A 45 3.30 -14.71 6.27
C THR A 45 4.77 -14.89 5.91
N THR A 46 5.42 -13.83 5.42
CA THR A 46 6.88 -13.82 5.16
C THR A 46 7.67 -13.87 6.46
N CYS A 47 7.28 -13.08 7.48
CA CYS A 47 7.92 -13.15 8.80
C CYS A 47 7.76 -14.53 9.45
N GLU A 48 6.57 -15.12 9.40
CA GLU A 48 6.25 -16.44 9.92
C GLU A 48 7.08 -17.52 9.22
N SER A 49 7.15 -17.47 7.89
CA SER A 49 7.98 -18.35 7.07
C SER A 49 9.43 -18.35 7.51
N LEU A 50 10.05 -17.15 7.60
CA LEU A 50 11.43 -17.00 8.04
C LEU A 50 11.62 -17.45 9.49
N TYR A 51 10.67 -17.14 10.38
CA TYR A 51 10.72 -17.56 11.78
C TYR A 51 10.60 -19.10 11.93
N MET A 52 9.84 -19.75 11.05
CA MET A 52 9.72 -21.21 11.00
C MET A 52 10.86 -21.90 10.24
N GLY A 53 11.87 -21.14 9.80
CA GLY A 53 13.04 -21.69 9.13
C GLY A 53 12.81 -21.99 7.65
N VAL A 54 11.74 -21.46 7.05
CA VAL A 54 11.46 -21.60 5.62
C VAL A 54 12.01 -20.36 4.88
N PRO A 55 13.02 -20.50 4.02
CA PRO A 55 13.53 -19.38 3.24
C PRO A 55 12.50 -18.90 2.24
N CYS A 56 12.45 -17.58 2.03
CA CYS A 56 11.53 -16.94 1.12
C CYS A 56 12.27 -16.29 -0.05
N VAL A 57 11.72 -16.39 -1.27
CA VAL A 57 12.16 -15.63 -2.45
C VAL A 57 11.13 -14.52 -2.70
N THR A 58 11.59 -13.29 -2.84
CA THR A 58 10.75 -12.11 -3.11
C THR A 58 11.25 -11.35 -4.33
N MET A 59 10.45 -10.44 -4.87
CA MET A 59 10.84 -9.59 -6.00
C MET A 59 10.72 -8.11 -5.61
N ALA A 60 11.69 -7.31 -6.04
CA ALA A 60 11.65 -5.87 -5.88
C ALA A 60 10.77 -5.21 -6.96
N GLY A 61 10.05 -4.16 -6.57
CA GLY A 61 9.19 -3.41 -7.48
C GLY A 61 9.19 -1.91 -7.24
N SER A 62 8.27 -1.20 -7.89
CA SER A 62 8.18 0.26 -7.84
C SER A 62 7.31 0.80 -6.69
N VAL A 63 6.47 -0.04 -6.07
CA VAL A 63 5.50 0.39 -5.05
C VAL A 63 5.84 -0.18 -3.67
N HIS A 64 5.42 0.52 -2.62
CA HIS A 64 5.73 0.12 -1.24
C HIS A 64 5.23 -1.30 -0.91
N ALA A 65 3.98 -1.62 -1.27
CA ALA A 65 3.37 -2.93 -1.00
C ALA A 65 4.12 -4.10 -1.66
N HIS A 66 4.85 -3.85 -2.74
CA HIS A 66 5.68 -4.85 -3.40
C HIS A 66 7.00 -5.07 -2.62
N ASN A 67 7.51 -4.03 -1.96
CA ASN A 67 8.84 -4.05 -1.36
C ASN A 67 8.87 -4.42 0.13
N VAL A 68 7.75 -4.89 0.70
CA VAL A 68 7.76 -5.32 2.11
C VAL A 68 8.65 -6.55 2.30
N GLY A 69 8.49 -7.57 1.45
CA GLY A 69 9.37 -8.74 1.43
C GLY A 69 10.85 -8.37 1.25
N VAL A 70 11.15 -7.41 0.36
CA VAL A 70 12.50 -6.88 0.13
C VAL A 70 13.11 -6.33 1.43
N SER A 71 12.35 -5.50 2.16
CA SER A 71 12.81 -4.91 3.42
C SER A 71 13.07 -5.98 4.49
N LEU A 72 12.17 -6.96 4.61
CA LEU A 72 12.30 -8.06 5.56
C LEU A 72 13.57 -8.89 5.27
N LEU A 73 13.72 -9.37 4.04
CA LEU A 73 14.88 -10.20 3.65
C LEU A 73 16.20 -9.44 3.83
N HIS A 74 16.25 -8.15 3.47
CA HIS A 74 17.44 -7.33 3.68
C HIS A 74 17.82 -7.26 5.17
N ASN A 75 16.84 -7.01 6.04
CA ASN A 75 17.08 -6.89 7.49
C ASN A 75 17.45 -8.23 8.16
N VAL A 76 17.04 -9.37 7.60
CA VAL A 76 17.42 -10.72 8.03
C VAL A 76 18.78 -11.16 7.46
N GLY A 77 19.32 -10.45 6.47
CA GLY A 77 20.58 -10.79 5.80
C GLY A 77 20.44 -11.75 4.61
N LEU A 78 19.23 -11.89 4.07
CA LEU A 78 18.89 -12.74 2.92
C LEU A 78 18.77 -11.96 1.61
N GLY A 79 19.54 -10.87 1.45
CA GLY A 79 19.49 -10.04 0.23
C GLY A 79 19.71 -10.81 -1.08
N ARG A 80 20.38 -11.96 -1.02
CA ARG A 80 20.59 -12.87 -2.17
C ARG A 80 19.31 -13.56 -2.68
N LEU A 81 18.22 -13.52 -1.92
CA LEU A 81 16.92 -14.09 -2.28
C LEU A 81 15.92 -13.02 -2.79
N ILE A 82 16.43 -11.83 -3.11
CA ILE A 82 15.65 -10.71 -3.64
C ILE A 82 15.90 -10.62 -5.15
N ALA A 83 14.90 -10.93 -5.94
CA ALA A 83 14.92 -10.79 -7.39
C ALA A 83 14.62 -9.36 -7.84
N LYS A 84 15.14 -8.97 -9.02
CA LYS A 84 14.84 -7.70 -9.69
C LYS A 84 13.96 -7.85 -10.93
N THR A 85 13.83 -9.07 -11.44
CA THR A 85 12.98 -9.43 -12.58
C THR A 85 12.33 -10.78 -12.34
N GLU A 86 11.30 -11.11 -13.12
CA GLU A 86 10.61 -12.40 -13.05
C GLU A 86 11.55 -13.57 -13.38
N GLU A 87 12.46 -13.40 -14.35
CA GLU A 87 13.45 -14.41 -14.71
C GLU A 87 14.44 -14.65 -13.56
N GLU A 88 14.83 -13.59 -12.86
CA GLU A 88 15.67 -13.70 -11.68
C GLU A 88 14.93 -14.40 -10.53
N TYR A 89 13.64 -14.11 -10.34
CA TYR A 89 12.81 -14.76 -9.34
C TYR A 89 12.74 -16.27 -9.57
N ILE A 90 12.45 -16.69 -10.81
CA ILE A 90 12.44 -18.10 -11.23
C ILE A 90 13.81 -18.73 -11.02
N ARG A 91 14.89 -18.06 -11.45
CA ARG A 91 16.26 -18.55 -11.30
C ARG A 91 16.63 -18.78 -9.84
N LEU A 92 16.31 -17.84 -8.95
CA LEU A 92 16.59 -17.95 -7.51
C LEU A 92 15.81 -19.10 -6.87
N ALA A 93 14.51 -19.23 -7.20
CA ALA A 93 13.68 -20.33 -6.72
C ALA A 93 14.22 -21.69 -7.19
N LEU A 94 14.60 -21.81 -8.46
CA LEU A 94 15.18 -23.03 -9.02
C LEU A 94 16.53 -23.38 -8.38
N GLN A 95 17.42 -22.39 -8.24
CA GLN A 95 18.73 -22.60 -7.59
C GLN A 95 18.55 -23.15 -6.17
N LEU A 96 17.64 -22.53 -5.40
CA LEU A 96 17.37 -22.94 -4.04
C LEU A 96 16.74 -24.33 -3.97
N ALA A 97 15.84 -24.68 -4.89
CA ALA A 97 15.22 -26.01 -4.96
C ALA A 97 16.17 -27.11 -5.46
N SER A 98 17.16 -26.76 -6.30
CA SER A 98 18.10 -27.72 -6.90
C SER A 98 19.23 -28.15 -5.97
N ASP A 99 19.59 -27.31 -4.99
CA ASP A 99 20.66 -27.59 -4.03
C ASP A 99 20.08 -27.89 -2.64
N VAL A 100 19.67 -29.15 -2.47
CA VAL A 100 19.03 -29.64 -1.23
C VAL A 100 19.96 -29.48 -0.01
N SER A 101 21.28 -29.60 -0.20
CA SER A 101 22.24 -29.50 0.92
C SER A 101 22.31 -28.07 1.43
N THR A 102 22.53 -27.11 0.53
CA THR A 102 22.54 -25.68 0.88
C THR A 102 21.19 -25.22 1.43
N LEU A 103 20.08 -25.72 0.88
CA LEU A 103 18.74 -25.42 1.39
C LEU A 103 18.55 -25.95 2.81
N SER A 104 18.99 -27.18 3.09
CA SER A 104 18.91 -27.76 4.44
C SER A 104 19.71 -26.95 5.46
N GLU A 105 20.95 -26.58 5.13
CA GLU A 105 21.80 -25.74 5.98
C GLU A 105 21.16 -24.36 6.25
N LEU A 106 20.58 -23.74 5.22
CA LEU A 106 19.87 -22.48 5.37
C LEU A 106 18.68 -22.64 6.31
N ARG A 107 17.84 -23.66 6.11
CA ARG A 107 16.65 -23.91 6.95
C ARG A 107 17.03 -24.11 8.42
N MET A 108 18.11 -24.83 8.69
CA MET A 108 18.60 -25.09 10.05
C MET A 108 19.09 -23.83 10.78
N THR A 109 19.63 -22.86 10.04
CA THR A 109 20.20 -21.63 10.62
C THR A 109 19.25 -20.43 10.59
N LEU A 110 18.22 -20.48 9.74
CA LEU A 110 17.38 -19.33 9.43
C LEU A 110 16.60 -18.79 10.62
N ARG A 111 16.06 -19.65 11.49
CA ARG A 111 15.35 -19.18 12.69
C ARG A 111 16.26 -18.33 13.58
N GLU A 112 17.52 -18.74 13.75
CA GLU A 112 18.47 -17.95 14.53
C GLU A 112 18.80 -16.62 13.85
N LEU A 113 19.00 -16.62 12.53
CA LEU A 113 19.21 -15.38 11.76
C LEU A 113 18.03 -14.43 11.94
N MET A 114 16.80 -14.93 11.84
CA MET A 114 15.57 -14.15 12.02
C MET A 114 15.49 -13.54 13.42
N VAL A 115 15.70 -14.33 14.48
CA VAL A 115 15.63 -13.85 15.87
C VAL A 115 16.73 -12.83 16.18
N LYS A 116 17.92 -12.99 15.61
CA LYS A 116 19.06 -12.05 15.77
C LYS A 116 18.96 -10.81 14.87
N SER A 117 18.02 -10.79 13.92
CA SER A 117 17.90 -9.72 12.92
C SER A 117 17.28 -8.44 13.48
N LEU A 118 17.37 -7.37 12.69
CA LEU A 118 16.69 -6.10 13.00
C LEU A 118 15.17 -6.22 13.01
N VAL A 119 14.60 -7.25 12.36
CA VAL A 119 13.14 -7.49 12.35
C VAL A 119 12.64 -7.87 13.74
N CYS A 120 13.45 -8.60 14.53
CA CYS A 120 13.11 -9.03 15.89
C CYS A 120 13.71 -8.13 17.00
N ASP A 121 14.48 -7.09 16.65
CA ASP A 121 15.03 -6.13 17.61
C ASP A 121 14.00 -5.05 17.98
N GLY A 122 13.03 -5.45 18.80
CA GLY A 122 11.96 -4.55 19.25
C GLY A 122 12.46 -3.33 20.02
N ALA A 123 13.56 -3.46 20.78
CA ALA A 123 14.11 -2.36 21.55
C ALA A 123 14.73 -1.28 20.65
N LYS A 124 15.46 -1.69 19.60
CA LYS A 124 16.00 -0.75 18.61
C LYS A 124 14.90 -0.13 17.76
N PHE A 125 13.88 -0.90 17.38
CA PHE A 125 12.70 -0.39 16.71
C PHE A 125 12.01 0.70 17.54
N ALA A 126 11.74 0.43 18.82
CA ALA A 126 11.10 1.38 19.73
C ALA A 126 11.90 2.69 19.86
N ARG A 127 13.22 2.61 20.08
CA ARG A 127 14.09 3.80 20.13
C ARG A 127 14.08 4.61 18.84
N GLY A 128 14.06 3.93 17.69
CA GLY A 128 13.95 4.59 16.39
C GLY A 128 12.63 5.34 16.24
N LEU A 129 11.53 4.70 16.66
CA LEU A 129 10.19 5.29 16.63
C LEU A 129 10.06 6.49 17.59
N GLU A 130 10.56 6.36 18.82
CA GLU A 130 10.61 7.44 19.81
C GLU A 130 11.38 8.65 19.28
N SER A 131 12.54 8.40 18.65
CA SER A 131 13.33 9.45 18.01
C SER A 131 12.55 10.14 16.89
N ALA A 132 11.86 9.37 16.03
CA ALA A 132 11.03 9.94 14.97
C ALA A 132 9.90 10.81 15.54
N PHE A 133 9.18 10.35 16.57
CA PHE A 133 8.15 11.15 17.26
C PHE A 133 8.73 12.40 17.91
N ARG A 134 9.86 12.29 18.59
CA ARG A 134 10.54 13.43 19.22
C ARG A 134 10.93 14.49 18.19
N ASN A 135 11.43 14.07 17.02
CA ASN A 135 11.78 14.95 15.91
C ASN A 135 10.54 15.64 15.34
N MET A 136 9.46 14.89 15.06
CA MET A 136 8.20 15.46 14.58
C MET A 136 7.64 16.49 15.57
N TRP A 137 7.67 16.20 16.87
CA TRP A 137 7.25 17.13 17.92
C TRP A 137 8.09 18.40 17.96
N GLN A 138 9.42 18.29 17.90
CA GLN A 138 10.30 19.46 17.90
C GLN A 138 10.09 20.35 16.68
N ARG A 139 9.81 19.75 15.51
CA ARG A 139 9.48 20.51 14.29
C ARG A 139 8.16 21.25 14.45
N TYR A 140 7.14 20.60 15.01
CA TYR A 140 5.86 21.22 15.32
C TYR A 140 6.01 22.42 16.28
N CYS A 141 6.73 22.28 17.40
CA CYS A 141 6.97 23.39 18.34
C CYS A 141 7.70 24.58 17.71
N ARG A 142 8.46 24.37 16.63
CA ARG A 142 9.16 25.42 15.87
C ARG A 142 8.32 26.01 14.73
N GLY A 143 7.08 25.56 14.55
CA GLY A 143 6.22 25.95 13.43
C GLY A 143 6.62 25.33 12.08
N ASP A 144 7.57 24.39 12.05
CA ASP A 144 7.93 23.66 10.82
C ASP A 144 7.01 22.46 10.62
N VAL A 145 5.80 22.72 10.13
CA VAL A 145 4.79 21.68 9.88
C VAL A 145 4.56 21.54 8.37
N PRO A 146 5.19 20.55 7.70
CA PRO A 146 5.06 20.39 6.25
C PRO A 146 3.62 20.17 5.77
N SER A 147 2.81 19.47 6.56
CA SER A 147 1.41 19.22 6.21
C SER A 147 0.57 20.49 6.18
N LEU A 148 0.85 21.47 7.05
CA LEU A 148 0.18 22.78 7.02
C LEU A 148 0.61 23.59 5.79
N LYS A 149 1.91 23.60 5.48
CA LYS A 149 2.43 24.24 4.26
C LYS A 149 1.83 23.62 2.98
N HIS A 150 1.59 22.32 2.98
CA HIS A 150 0.96 21.63 1.85
C HIS A 150 -0.54 21.96 1.74
N LEU A 151 -1.27 22.04 2.85
CA LEU A 151 -2.67 22.50 2.87
C LEU A 151 -2.80 23.94 2.36
N ASP A 152 -1.94 24.84 2.82
CA ASP A 152 -1.91 26.24 2.36
C ASP A 152 -1.65 26.29 0.84
N SER A 153 -0.74 25.47 0.33
CA SER A 153 -0.45 25.40 -1.11
C SER A 153 -1.61 24.85 -1.95
N LEU A 154 -2.39 23.92 -1.40
CA LEU A 154 -3.60 23.39 -2.06
C LEU A 154 -4.76 24.40 -2.01
N GLN A 155 -4.87 25.20 -0.95
CA GLN A 155 -5.86 26.29 -0.86
C GLN A 155 -5.51 27.45 -1.79
N LEU A 156 -4.23 27.78 -1.97
CA LEU A 156 -3.78 28.79 -2.93
C LEU A 156 -3.91 28.36 -4.41
N GLN A 157 -4.09 27.05 -4.67
CA GLN A 157 -4.37 26.49 -5.99
C GLN A 157 -5.87 26.34 -6.29
N GLN A 158 -6.76 26.67 -5.34
CA GLN A 158 -8.19 26.82 -5.63
C GLN A 158 -8.35 27.99 -6.62
N PRO A 159 -9.05 27.80 -7.76
CA PRO A 159 -9.18 28.86 -8.74
C PRO A 159 -9.93 30.04 -8.12
N ASN A 160 -9.33 31.23 -8.18
CA ASN A 160 -9.96 32.46 -7.71
C ASN A 160 -11.32 32.61 -8.41
N PRO A 161 -12.46 32.72 -7.69
CA PRO A 161 -13.78 32.85 -8.29
C PRO A 161 -13.90 34.03 -9.29
N GLU A 162 -13.08 35.08 -9.13
CA GLU A 162 -13.00 36.16 -10.11
C GLU A 162 -12.33 35.75 -11.44
N ARG A 163 -11.31 34.88 -11.41
CA ARG A 163 -10.68 34.34 -12.64
C ARG A 163 -11.59 33.35 -13.38
N ILE A 164 -12.39 32.61 -12.62
CA ILE A 164 -13.42 31.70 -13.16
C ILE A 164 -14.47 32.51 -13.95
N SER A 165 -14.96 33.62 -13.38
CA SER A 165 -15.92 34.51 -14.04
C SER A 165 -15.39 35.09 -15.35
N VAL A 166 -14.10 35.43 -15.42
CA VAL A 166 -13.46 35.95 -16.64
C VAL A 166 -13.37 34.86 -17.71
N MET A 167 -12.91 33.64 -17.36
CA MET A 167 -12.84 32.52 -18.30
C MET A 167 -14.21 32.10 -18.86
N PHE A 168 -15.26 32.06 -18.03
CA PHE A 168 -16.61 31.73 -18.51
C PHE A 168 -17.20 32.84 -19.40
N SER A 169 -16.84 34.10 -19.17
CA SER A 169 -17.28 35.22 -20.03
C SER A 169 -16.62 35.22 -21.41
N ASP A 170 -15.36 34.79 -21.50
CA ASP A 170 -14.63 34.70 -22.76
C ASP A 170 -15.06 33.49 -23.59
N VAL A 171 -15.34 32.34 -22.94
CA VAL A 171 -15.89 31.15 -23.61
C VAL A 171 -17.31 31.41 -24.15
N ALA A 172 -18.15 32.13 -23.40
CA ALA A 172 -19.50 32.49 -23.86
C ALA A 172 -19.48 33.45 -25.05
N LYS A 173 -18.53 34.39 -25.11
CA LYS A 173 -18.34 35.28 -26.26
C LYS A 173 -17.84 34.53 -27.50
N ASN A 174 -16.96 33.55 -27.33
CA ASN A 174 -16.43 32.76 -28.44
C ASN A 174 -17.47 31.78 -29.00
N ALA A 175 -18.30 31.17 -28.14
CA ALA A 175 -19.39 30.28 -28.56
C ALA A 175 -20.50 31.00 -29.35
N ALA A 176 -20.82 32.25 -28.99
CA ALA A 176 -21.81 33.05 -29.71
C ALA A 176 -21.37 33.46 -31.13
N MET A 177 -20.09 33.31 -31.47
CA MET A 177 -19.55 33.66 -32.79
C MET A 177 -19.50 32.46 -33.77
N GLU A 178 -19.65 31.22 -33.29
CA GLU A 178 -19.63 30.00 -34.12
C GLU A 178 -21.03 29.48 -34.52
N GLU A 179 -22.12 29.93 -33.89
CA GLU A 179 -23.48 29.44 -34.19
C GLU A 179 -24.11 29.98 -35.50
N LEU A 180 -23.43 30.88 -36.23
CA LEU A 180 -23.97 31.45 -37.48
C LEU A 180 -23.59 30.68 -38.75
N GLN A 181 -22.98 29.49 -38.65
CA GLN A 181 -22.40 28.85 -39.84
C GLN A 181 -22.66 27.35 -40.08
N ASN A 182 -23.54 26.66 -39.35
CA ASN A 182 -23.94 25.29 -39.73
C ASN A 182 -25.42 24.97 -39.44
N PRO A 183 -26.16 24.35 -40.38
CA PRO A 183 -27.57 23.98 -40.21
C PRO A 183 -27.75 22.68 -39.41
N PRO A 184 -28.91 22.44 -38.78
CA PRO A 184 -29.11 21.31 -37.88
C PRO A 184 -29.46 20.02 -38.64
N VAL A 185 -28.77 18.92 -38.29
CA VAL A 185 -29.16 17.57 -38.71
C VAL A 185 -29.93 16.90 -37.56
N ASN A 186 -31.16 16.47 -37.85
CA ASN A 186 -32.06 15.78 -36.93
C ASN A 186 -31.91 14.25 -37.06
N MET A 187 -31.61 13.55 -35.97
CA MET A 187 -32.05 12.16 -35.78
C MET A 187 -32.47 11.88 -34.34
N ASN A 188 -33.62 11.23 -34.24
CA ASN A 188 -34.44 11.00 -33.06
C ASN A 188 -33.82 10.04 -32.02
N GLY A 189 -33.87 10.47 -30.75
CA GLY A 189 -34.68 9.77 -29.75
C GLY A 189 -33.98 8.85 -28.75
N VAL A 190 -33.52 9.39 -27.61
CA VAL A 190 -33.93 9.01 -26.22
C VAL A 190 -33.56 10.19 -25.29
N ASN A 191 -34.54 10.70 -24.53
CA ASN A 191 -34.41 11.82 -23.59
C ASN A 191 -33.62 11.41 -22.33
N VAL A 192 -32.51 12.10 -22.05
CA VAL A 192 -31.94 12.20 -20.69
C VAL A 192 -32.62 13.39 -20.02
N VAL A 193 -33.55 13.13 -19.11
CA VAL A 193 -34.20 14.18 -18.33
C VAL A 193 -33.21 14.70 -17.28
N SER A 194 -32.90 15.99 -17.45
CA SER A 194 -32.23 16.88 -16.51
C SER A 194 -32.92 16.93 -15.14
N LEU A 195 -32.15 16.83 -14.05
CA LEU A 195 -32.52 17.43 -12.78
C LEU A 195 -31.48 18.49 -12.40
N ALA A 196 -31.80 19.74 -12.74
CA ALA A 196 -31.19 20.92 -12.16
C ALA A 196 -31.94 21.32 -10.88
N THR A 197 -31.16 21.69 -9.87
CA THR A 197 -31.41 22.73 -8.85
C THR A 197 -32.61 22.60 -7.91
N SER A 198 -32.32 22.42 -6.63
CA SER A 198 -32.99 23.16 -5.55
C SER A 198 -31.98 23.53 -4.45
N ASN A 199 -31.70 24.82 -4.32
CA ASN A 199 -31.18 25.44 -3.09
C ASN A 199 -32.38 25.72 -2.19
N VAL A 200 -32.27 25.51 -0.87
CA VAL A 200 -32.59 26.51 0.18
C VAL A 200 -31.88 26.11 1.49
N SER A 201 -31.10 27.07 2.00
CA SER A 201 -30.54 27.31 3.33
C SER A 201 -31.23 26.74 4.58
N ASN A 202 -30.44 26.17 5.51
CA ASN A 202 -30.31 26.59 6.92
C ASN A 202 -29.44 25.58 7.70
N PHE A 203 -28.49 26.09 8.50
CA PHE A 203 -27.98 25.57 9.79
C PHE A 203 -26.59 26.16 10.05
N ALA A 204 -26.57 27.44 10.42
CA ALA A 204 -25.56 27.97 11.32
C ALA A 204 -26.09 27.85 12.76
N ASP A 205 -25.18 27.89 13.73
CA ASP A 205 -25.38 27.90 15.19
C ASP A 205 -25.45 26.55 15.90
N LEU A 206 -24.27 25.96 16.15
CA LEU A 206 -23.97 25.32 17.44
C LEU A 206 -22.52 25.62 17.84
N ASN A 207 -22.33 26.70 18.61
CA ASN A 207 -21.17 26.85 19.49
C ASN A 207 -21.52 26.26 20.88
N PRO A 208 -20.54 25.75 21.65
CA PRO A 208 -20.77 25.03 22.90
C PRO A 208 -20.92 26.00 24.09
N PRO A 209 -21.65 25.65 25.17
CA PRO A 209 -21.64 26.47 26.36
C PRO A 209 -20.44 26.13 27.27
N ALA A 210 -19.84 27.21 27.77
CA ALA A 210 -18.79 27.23 28.77
C ALA A 210 -19.31 26.92 30.19
N ASP A 211 -18.36 26.44 31.00
CA ASP A 211 -18.33 26.31 32.45
C ASP A 211 -18.96 27.48 33.23
N LEU A 212 -19.64 27.16 34.35
CA LEU A 212 -19.62 27.90 35.62
C LEU A 212 -20.50 27.20 36.68
N GLY A 213 -19.93 26.81 37.83
CA GLY A 213 -20.69 26.84 39.09
C GLY A 213 -20.36 25.79 40.17
N LYS A 214 -19.51 26.19 41.12
CA LYS A 214 -19.32 25.57 42.46
C LYS A 214 -20.59 25.59 43.33
N LYS A 215 -20.60 24.66 44.32
CA LYS A 215 -21.34 24.52 45.61
C LYS A 215 -22.14 23.21 45.59
N SER A 216 -22.02 22.27 46.51
CA SER A 216 -21.60 22.27 47.93
C SER A 216 -21.02 20.92 48.32
#